data_AF-A0A1J5HA14-F1
#
_entry.id   AF-A0A1J5HA14-F1
#
_cell.length_a   1.000
_cell.length_b   1.000
_cell.length_c   1.000
_cell.angle_alpha   90.00
_cell.angle_beta   90.00
_cell.angle_gamma   90.00
#
_symmetry.space_group_name_H-M   'P 1'
#
loop_
_entity.id
_entity.type
_entity.pdbx_description
1 polymer ?
#
loop_
_entity_poly.entity_id
_entity_poly.type
_entity_poly.pdbx_seq_one_letter_code
_entity_poly.pdbx_strand_id
1 'polypeptide(L)'
;MKGKLIRAILILCLLCFELLPISHSWAVSIESIPNPRRNNGTWVSDVANILSAETELQLSTLANDAIPKLVKKAIGNISTVFPMF
;
A
#
# COMPACT_ATOMS: atom_id res chain seq x y z
N MET A 1 -12.99 -7.09 52.75
CA MET A 1 -12.66 -5.81 52.07
C MET A 1 -11.82 -5.99 50.80
N LYS A 2 -10.80 -6.87 50.79
CA LYS A 2 -9.89 -7.10 49.64
C LYS A 2 -10.58 -7.56 48.33
N GLY A 3 -11.58 -8.44 48.39
CA GLY A 3 -12.28 -8.94 47.19
C GLY A 3 -13.14 -7.90 46.45
N LYS A 4 -13.67 -6.89 47.16
CA LYS A 4 -14.40 -5.78 46.54
C LYS A 4 -13.45 -4.84 45.78
N LEU A 5 -12.25 -4.63 46.33
CA LEU A 5 -11.19 -3.84 45.70
C LEU A 5 -10.71 -4.49 44.40
N ILE A 6 -10.48 -5.81 44.40
CA ILE A 6 -10.04 -6.55 43.20
C ILE A 6 -11.09 -6.48 42.10
N ARG A 7 -12.38 -6.65 42.42
CA ARG A 7 -13.47 -6.48 41.43
C ARG A 7 -13.52 -5.07 40.86
N ALA A 8 -13.35 -4.04 41.69
CA ALA A 8 -13.32 -2.66 41.23
C ALA A 8 -12.15 -2.40 40.27
N ILE A 9 -10.97 -2.93 40.56
CA ILE A 9 -9.79 -2.82 39.69
C ILE A 9 -10.03 -3.52 38.34
N LEU A 10 -10.60 -4.73 38.34
CA LEU A 10 -10.89 -5.47 37.11
C LEU A 10 -11.92 -4.76 36.23
N ILE A 11 -12.98 -4.21 36.84
CA ILE A 11 -14.00 -3.44 36.12
C ILE A 11 -13.37 -2.17 35.51
N LEU A 12 -12.51 -1.49 36.26
CA LEU A 12 -11.81 -0.30 35.77
C LEU A 12 -10.88 -0.62 34.60
N CYS A 13 -10.11 -1.71 34.68
CA CYS A 13 -9.24 -2.14 33.57
C CYS A 13 -10.04 -2.49 32.31
N LEU A 14 -11.17 -3.18 32.44
CA LEU A 14 -12.06 -3.49 31.32
C LEU A 14 -12.66 -2.23 30.69
N LEU A 15 -13.09 -1.27 31.54
CA LEU A 15 -13.59 0.02 31.05
C LEU A 15 -12.52 0.79 30.27
N CYS A 16 -11.28 0.80 30.76
CA CYS A 16 -10.17 1.46 30.07
C CYS A 16 -9.90 0.80 28.70
N PHE A 17 -9.96 -0.53 28.59
CA PHE A 17 -9.72 -1.21 27.32
C PHE A 17 -10.75 -0.89 26.24
N GLU A 18 -12.02 -0.66 26.61
CA GLU A 18 -13.06 -0.25 25.67
C GLU A 18 -13.06 1.25 25.35
N LEU A 19 -12.57 2.08 26.28
CA LEU A 19 -12.51 3.54 26.13
C LEU A 19 -11.24 4.02 25.39
N LEU A 20 -10.18 3.21 25.34
CA LEU A 20 -9.03 3.51 24.50
C LEU A 20 -9.40 3.22 23.05
N PRO A 21 -9.40 4.21 22.14
CA PRO A 21 -9.56 3.96 20.73
C PRO A 21 -8.30 3.23 20.27
N ILE A 22 -8.32 1.91 20.27
CA ILE A 22 -7.31 1.10 19.59
C ILE A 22 -7.65 1.17 18.09
N SER A 23 -7.45 2.35 17.51
CA SER A 23 -7.54 2.53 16.06
C SER A 23 -6.38 1.76 15.43
N HIS A 24 -6.63 0.49 15.11
CA HIS A 24 -5.70 -0.44 14.45
C HIS A 24 -5.43 -0.08 12.97
N SER A 25 -5.58 1.17 12.55
CA SER A 25 -5.33 1.57 11.16
C SER A 25 -3.91 2.09 11.01
N TRP A 26 -2.92 1.20 11.11
CA TRP A 26 -1.58 1.49 10.59
C TRP A 26 -1.52 1.46 9.06
N ALA A 27 -2.62 1.07 8.41
CA ALA A 27 -2.76 1.16 6.97
C ALA A 27 -3.01 2.61 6.54
N VAL A 28 -2.15 3.10 5.66
CA VAL A 28 -2.32 4.37 4.95
C VAL A 28 -3.47 4.22 3.93
N SER A 29 -4.34 5.22 3.83
CA SER A 29 -5.46 5.16 2.87
C SER A 29 -4.93 5.29 1.43
N ILE A 30 -5.58 4.62 0.48
CA ILE A 30 -5.13 4.64 -0.92
C ILE A 30 -5.16 6.05 -1.51
N GLU A 31 -6.09 6.89 -1.08
CA GLU A 31 -6.23 8.29 -1.53
C GLU A 31 -5.03 9.15 -1.12
N SER A 32 -4.33 8.77 -0.05
CA SER A 32 -3.14 9.47 0.42
C SER A 32 -1.85 9.02 -0.26
N ILE A 33 -1.89 7.96 -1.08
CA ILE A 33 -0.76 7.50 -1.88
C ILE A 33 -0.81 8.22 -3.25
N PRO A 34 0.10 9.18 -3.53
CA PRO A 34 0.08 9.91 -4.78
C PRO A 34 0.38 8.98 -5.97
N ASN A 35 -0.22 9.26 -7.13
CA ASN A 35 0.09 8.53 -8.36
C ASN A 35 1.39 9.07 -8.99
N PRO A 36 2.52 8.34 -8.93
CA PRO A 36 3.80 8.81 -9.47
C PRO A 36 3.74 9.07 -10.97
N ARG A 37 2.97 8.27 -11.70
CA ARG A 37 2.86 8.43 -13.16
C ARG A 37 2.26 9.77 -13.53
N ARG A 38 1.36 10.30 -12.70
CA ARG A 38 0.74 11.62 -12.90
C ARG A 38 1.63 12.76 -12.42
N ASN A 39 2.34 12.57 -11.30
CA ASN A 39 3.02 13.68 -10.63
C ASN A 39 4.41 13.96 -11.22
N ASN A 40 5.17 12.91 -11.51
CA ASN A 40 6.58 13.01 -11.94
C ASN A 40 6.90 12.06 -13.10
N GLY A 41 5.90 11.33 -13.62
CA GLY A 41 6.05 10.47 -14.79
C GLY A 41 6.79 9.16 -14.51
N THR A 42 7.14 8.88 -13.26
CA THR A 42 7.80 7.63 -12.86
C THR A 42 6.79 6.50 -12.63
N TRP A 43 7.29 5.28 -12.48
CA TRP A 43 6.45 4.11 -12.16
C TRP A 43 6.50 3.71 -10.70
N VAL A 44 7.51 4.18 -9.96
CA VAL A 44 7.75 3.86 -8.57
C VAL A 44 7.81 5.15 -7.76
N SER A 45 7.19 5.14 -6.58
CA SER A 45 7.31 6.16 -5.54
C SER A 45 7.19 5.44 -4.21
N ASP A 46 8.17 5.62 -3.34
CA ASP A 46 8.14 5.03 -2.02
C ASP A 46 7.58 6.00 -0.98
N VAL A 47 6.43 5.65 -0.41
CA VAL A 47 5.78 6.43 0.66
C VAL A 47 6.23 5.93 2.05
N ALA A 48 6.85 4.76 2.12
CA ALA A 48 7.32 4.16 3.38
C ALA A 48 8.76 4.56 3.75
N ASN A 49 9.47 5.26 2.85
CA ASN A 49 10.84 5.75 3.05
C ASN A 49 11.84 4.61 3.41
N ILE A 50 11.69 3.49 2.72
CA ILE A 50 12.54 2.30 2.74
C ILE A 50 13.57 2.34 1.60
N LEU A 51 13.19 2.88 0.45
CA LEU A 51 14.02 2.93 -0.75
C LEU A 51 14.84 4.22 -0.80
N SER A 52 16.03 4.12 -1.39
CA SER A 52 16.80 5.31 -1.77
C SER A 52 16.28 5.89 -3.09
N ALA A 53 16.49 7.19 -3.30
CA ALA A 53 16.10 7.85 -4.55
C ALA A 53 16.76 7.21 -5.79
N GLU A 54 18.00 6.75 -5.67
CA GLU A 54 18.70 6.02 -6.74
C GLU A 54 17.99 4.68 -7.04
N THR A 55 17.58 3.94 -6.01
CA THR A 55 16.85 2.68 -6.18
C THR A 55 15.49 2.91 -6.85
N GLU A 56 14.75 3.95 -6.46
CA GLU A 56 13.48 4.31 -7.11
C GLU A 56 13.65 4.67 -8.59
N LEU A 57 14.72 5.39 -8.90
CA LEU A 57 15.06 5.77 -10.27
C LEU A 57 15.43 4.55 -11.13
N GLN A 58 16.24 3.64 -10.59
CA GLN A 58 16.62 2.39 -11.26
C GLN A 58 15.38 1.52 -11.53
N LEU A 59 14.50 1.32 -10.54
CA LEU A 59 13.27 0.56 -10.72
C LEU A 59 12.34 1.21 -11.75
N SER A 60 12.21 2.53 -11.72
CA SER A 60 11.40 3.27 -12.70
C SER A 60 11.97 3.12 -14.12
N THR A 61 13.29 3.09 -14.26
CA THR A 61 13.98 2.87 -15.55
C THR A 61 13.73 1.46 -16.07
N LEU A 62 13.84 0.44 -15.21
CA LEU A 62 13.52 -0.95 -15.57
C LEU A 62 12.07 -1.09 -16.02
N ALA A 63 11.13 -0.48 -15.31
CA ALA A 63 9.72 -0.48 -15.67
C ALA A 63 9.48 0.20 -17.04
N ASN A 64 10.15 1.33 -17.30
CA ASN A 64 10.06 2.04 -18.58
C ASN A 64 10.50 1.19 -19.79
N ASP A 65 11.50 0.31 -19.62
CA ASP A 65 11.93 -0.59 -20.70
C ASP A 65 11.03 -1.84 -20.82
N ALA A 66 10.59 -2.39 -19.68
CA ALA A 66 9.82 -3.64 -19.66
C ALA A 66 8.36 -3.47 -20.08
N ILE A 67 7.68 -2.43 -19.59
CA ILE A 67 6.22 -2.24 -19.81
C ILE A 67 5.88 -2.16 -21.30
N PRO A 68 6.56 -1.36 -22.14
CA PRO A 68 6.25 -1.30 -23.57
C PRO A 68 6.41 -2.65 -24.28
N LYS A 69 7.42 -3.45 -23.91
CA LYS A 69 7.65 -4.78 -24.47
C LYS A 69 6.54 -5.75 -24.10
N LEU A 70 6.09 -5.72 -22.85
CA LEU A 70 4.98 -6.53 -22.37
C LEU A 70 3.66 -6.14 -23.04
N VAL A 71 3.39 -4.84 -23.20
CA VAL A 71 2.22 -4.33 -23.91
C VAL A 71 2.25 -4.76 -25.37
N LYS A 72 3.38 -4.61 -26.07
CA LYS A 72 3.54 -5.06 -27.47
C LYS A 72 3.33 -6.56 -27.60
N LYS A 73 3.86 -7.36 -26.67
CA LYS A 73 3.67 -8.82 -26.65
C LYS A 73 2.20 -9.19 -26.42
N ALA A 74 1.52 -8.52 -25.49
CA ALA A 74 0.10 -8.77 -25.22
C ALA A 74 -0.78 -8.40 -26.41
N ILE A 75 -0.58 -7.23 -27.02
CA ILE A 75 -1.34 -6.78 -28.19
C ILE A 75 -1.04 -7.67 -29.42
N GLY A 76 0.23 -8.00 -29.65
CA GLY A 76 0.62 -8.94 -30.71
C GLY A 76 -0.07 -10.30 -30.55
N ASN A 77 -0.12 -10.82 -29.32
CA ASN A 77 -0.85 -12.05 -29.03
C ASN A 77 -2.37 -11.91 -29.23
N ILE A 78 -2.96 -10.74 -28.95
CA ILE A 78 -4.39 -10.50 -29.22
C ILE A 78 -4.66 -10.55 -30.73
N SER A 79 -3.79 -9.96 -31.56
CA SER A 79 -3.94 -10.02 -33.03
C SER A 79 -3.81 -11.43 -33.61
N THR A 80 -3.09 -12.33 -32.93
CA THR A 80 -3.03 -13.75 -33.30
C THR A 80 -4.22 -14.56 -32.80
N VAL A 81 -4.89 -14.12 -31.73
CA VAL A 81 -6.06 -14.80 -31.14
C VAL A 81 -7.37 -14.36 -31.81
N PHE A 82 -7.43 -13.14 -32.35
CA PHE A 82 -8.55 -12.63 -33.15
C PHE A 82 -8.06 -12.11 -34.51
N PRO A 83 -7.75 -12.98 -35.48
CA PRO A 83 -7.19 -12.56 -36.77
C PRO A 83 -8.22 -11.97 -37.75
N MET A 84 -9.48 -11.76 -37.34
CA MET A 84 -10.57 -11.41 -38.25
C MET A 84 -11.57 -10.44 -37.60
N PHE A 85 -11.11 -9.22 -37.36
CA PHE A 85 -11.89 -7.99 -37.43
C PHE A 85 -11.02 -6.93 -38.11
#